data_AF-A0AAV1QNX4-F1
#
_entry.id   AF-A0AAV1QNX4-F1
#
_cell.length_a   1.000
_cell.length_b   1.000
_cell.length_c   1.000
_cell.angle_alpha   90.00
_cell.angle_beta   90.00
_cell.angle_gamma   90.00
#
_symmetry.space_group_name_H-M   'P 1'
#
loop_
_entity.id
_entity.type
_entity.pdbx_description
1 polymer ?
#
loop_
_entity_poly.entity_id
_entity_poly.type
_entity_poly.pdbx_seq_one_letter_code
_entity_poly.pdbx_strand_id
1 'polypeptide(L)'
;SLTEKLVSVLPKMKCPHRLEPHQIQGLDFIHIFPVIQWLVKRAIETREEMGDYVRAYSISQFQKTHSLPEDEEFLQRKDKAVRAVLDVLEVYKPQRRYRRQRDAGELLDEESRVHSTLLEYGRRYGFSKQSKQDKVEEKKTQAAAPPPGMMEVSEEDDLQAAEEMRIKSLMTNMAAMENEEGKLTVRVGQSEEIKQIASEYAEKQSELSSEERSERYGPLQQHRRAVASLTKQIQHKTKQLEELQVKHSEVKTRSDDAKRKLMEATEQSESLMKELQSLEEMEEQADSRCV
;
A
#
# COMPACT_ATOMS: atom_id res chain seq x y z
N SER A 1 54.49 -17.02 -10.02
CA SER A 1 54.35 -15.64 -10.56
C SER A 1 52.89 -15.20 -10.57
N LEU A 2 52.58 -13.89 -10.57
CA LEU A 2 51.19 -13.37 -10.65
C LEU A 2 50.50 -13.81 -11.94
N THR A 3 51.24 -13.89 -13.04
CA THR A 3 50.76 -14.31 -14.37
C THR A 3 50.27 -15.76 -14.37
N GLU A 4 51.01 -16.68 -13.74
CA GLU A 4 50.61 -18.08 -13.61
C GLU A 4 49.34 -18.24 -12.78
N LYS A 5 49.17 -17.45 -11.71
CA LYS A 5 47.93 -17.45 -10.92
C LYS A 5 46.75 -17.04 -11.79
N LEU A 6 46.91 -15.99 -12.58
CA LEU A 6 45.87 -15.47 -13.47
C LEU A 6 45.47 -16.52 -14.53
N VAL A 7 46.46 -17.12 -15.19
CA VAL A 7 46.26 -18.21 -16.18
C VAL A 7 45.60 -19.44 -15.54
N SER A 8 45.86 -19.73 -14.25
CA SER A 8 45.24 -20.86 -13.55
C SER A 8 43.79 -20.63 -13.10
N VAL A 9 43.36 -19.38 -12.91
CA VAL A 9 42.02 -19.03 -12.39
C VAL A 9 40.99 -18.93 -13.51
N LEU A 10 41.38 -18.46 -14.70
CA LEU A 10 40.46 -18.30 -15.84
C LEU A 10 39.74 -19.61 -16.24
N PRO A 11 40.41 -20.78 -16.29
CA PRO A 11 39.74 -22.05 -16.54
C PRO A 11 38.78 -22.45 -15.40
N LYS A 12 39.11 -22.13 -14.14
CA LYS A 12 38.24 -22.41 -12.98
C LYS A 12 36.95 -21.60 -13.02
N MET A 13 37.01 -20.38 -13.54
CA MET A 13 35.84 -19.53 -13.79
C MET A 13 35.08 -19.89 -15.08
N LYS A 14 35.53 -20.93 -15.80
CA LYS A 14 34.97 -21.38 -17.10
C LYS A 14 35.05 -20.30 -18.18
N CYS A 15 36.16 -19.56 -18.23
CA CYS A 15 36.43 -18.62 -19.33
C CYS A 15 36.70 -19.42 -20.63
N PRO A 16 36.04 -19.08 -21.76
CA PRO A 16 36.25 -19.76 -23.04
C PRO A 16 37.58 -19.39 -23.71
N HIS A 17 38.19 -18.28 -23.31
CA HIS A 17 39.44 -17.77 -23.89
C HIS A 17 40.65 -18.22 -23.05
N ARG A 18 41.61 -18.87 -23.70
CA ARG A 18 42.88 -19.29 -23.07
C ARG A 18 43.93 -18.20 -23.25
N LEU A 19 44.66 -17.91 -22.17
CA LEU A 19 45.80 -17.00 -22.14
C LEU A 19 47.05 -17.76 -21.71
N GLU A 20 48.15 -17.51 -22.39
CA GLU A 20 49.47 -18.02 -22.02
C GLU A 20 50.28 -16.96 -21.26
N PRO A 21 51.17 -17.36 -20.34
CA PRO A 21 51.95 -16.40 -19.54
C PRO A 21 52.75 -15.40 -20.37
N HIS A 22 53.27 -15.82 -21.53
CA HIS A 22 54.04 -14.95 -22.42
C HIS A 22 53.17 -13.88 -23.10
N GLN A 23 51.86 -14.12 -23.30
CA GLN A 23 50.96 -13.16 -23.93
C GLN A 23 50.68 -11.98 -23.00
N ILE A 24 50.64 -12.23 -21.69
CA ILE A 24 50.48 -11.21 -20.66
C ILE A 24 51.77 -10.39 -20.52
N GLN A 25 52.93 -11.05 -20.53
CA GLN A 25 54.23 -10.36 -20.42
C GLN A 25 54.62 -9.62 -21.70
N GLY A 26 54.24 -10.14 -22.87
CA GLY A 26 54.47 -9.55 -24.18
C GLY A 26 53.43 -8.51 -24.60
N LEU A 27 52.47 -8.18 -23.74
CA LEU A 27 51.39 -7.19 -23.98
C LEU A 27 50.60 -7.46 -25.28
N ASP A 28 50.24 -8.73 -25.50
CA ASP A 28 49.47 -9.13 -26.67
C ASP A 28 47.98 -8.82 -26.49
N PHE A 29 47.60 -7.59 -26.85
CA PHE A 29 46.23 -7.09 -26.70
C PHE A 29 45.21 -7.87 -27.53
N ILE A 30 45.62 -8.58 -28.59
CA ILE A 30 44.72 -9.37 -29.45
C ILE A 30 44.09 -10.50 -28.62
N HIS A 31 44.89 -11.14 -27.77
CA HIS A 31 44.44 -12.25 -26.94
C HIS A 31 43.94 -11.80 -25.55
N ILE A 32 44.48 -10.71 -25.00
CA ILE A 32 44.06 -10.17 -23.69
C ILE A 32 42.65 -9.55 -23.75
N PHE A 33 42.32 -8.84 -24.83
CA PHE A 33 41.08 -8.07 -24.91
C PHE A 33 39.80 -8.91 -24.79
N PRO A 34 39.64 -10.06 -25.48
CA PRO A 34 38.47 -10.93 -25.32
C PRO A 34 38.28 -11.44 -23.88
N VAL A 35 39.38 -11.68 -23.17
CA VAL A 35 39.34 -12.13 -21.77
C VAL A 35 38.83 -11.03 -20.85
N ILE A 36 39.30 -9.78 -21.05
CA ILE A 36 38.80 -8.63 -20.28
C ILE A 36 37.31 -8.41 -20.56
N GLN A 37 36.88 -8.44 -21.82
CA GLN A 37 35.46 -8.31 -22.17
C GLN A 37 34.60 -9.38 -21.48
N TRP A 38 35.08 -10.63 -21.49
CA TRP A 38 34.40 -11.73 -20.81
C TRP A 38 34.37 -11.52 -19.28
N LEU A 39 35.47 -11.09 -18.67
CA LEU A 39 35.54 -10.83 -17.23
C LEU A 39 34.60 -9.71 -16.81
N VAL A 40 34.53 -8.61 -17.56
CA VAL A 40 33.59 -7.51 -17.29
C VAL A 40 32.15 -7.99 -17.40
N LYS A 41 31.82 -8.73 -18.47
CA LYS A 41 30.48 -9.29 -18.64
C LYS A 41 30.11 -10.22 -17.47
N ARG A 42 31.01 -11.16 -17.13
CA ARG A 42 30.83 -12.10 -16.03
C ARG A 42 30.68 -11.40 -14.67
N ALA A 43 31.44 -10.33 -14.43
CA ALA A 43 31.36 -9.57 -13.19
C ALA A 43 30.01 -8.84 -13.05
N ILE A 44 29.46 -8.32 -14.15
CA ILE A 44 28.14 -7.70 -14.17
C ILE A 44 27.05 -8.75 -13.91
N GLU A 45 27.08 -9.89 -14.61
CA GLU A 45 26.14 -11.00 -14.41
C GLU A 45 26.15 -11.48 -12.95
N THR A 46 27.34 -11.71 -12.38
CA THR A 46 27.48 -12.16 -10.99
C THR A 46 26.96 -11.11 -9.99
N ARG A 47 27.15 -9.81 -10.30
CA ARG A 47 26.63 -8.72 -9.47
C ARG A 47 25.11 -8.63 -9.57
N GLU A 48 24.52 -8.91 -10.72
CA GLU A 48 23.07 -8.97 -10.90
C GLU A 48 22.46 -10.16 -10.15
N GLU A 49 23.06 -11.34 -10.28
CA GLU A 49 22.60 -12.56 -9.61
C GLU A 49 22.75 -12.50 -8.08
N MET A 50 23.87 -11.98 -7.58
CA MET A 50 24.24 -12.03 -6.15
C MET A 50 24.06 -10.68 -5.43
N GLY A 51 23.74 -9.61 -6.17
CA GLY A 51 23.71 -8.25 -5.65
C GLY A 51 22.67 -8.07 -4.55
N ASP A 52 21.48 -8.62 -4.74
CA ASP A 52 20.41 -8.56 -3.76
C ASP A 52 20.74 -9.37 -2.51
N TYR A 53 21.37 -10.54 -2.68
CA TYR A 53 21.83 -11.34 -1.55
C TYR A 53 22.89 -10.61 -0.72
N VAL A 54 23.91 -10.05 -1.37
CA VAL A 54 24.97 -9.30 -0.67
C VAL A 54 24.39 -8.07 0.04
N ARG A 55 23.44 -7.38 -0.59
CA ARG A 55 22.75 -6.24 0.01
C ARG A 55 21.93 -6.69 1.23
N ALA A 56 21.10 -7.71 1.09
CA ALA A 56 20.28 -8.23 2.18
C ALA A 56 21.14 -8.75 3.34
N TYR A 57 22.22 -9.46 3.04
CA TYR A 57 23.20 -9.89 4.03
C TYR A 57 23.84 -8.69 4.75
N SER A 58 24.25 -7.66 4.01
CA SER A 58 24.84 -6.46 4.61
C SER A 58 23.86 -5.72 5.52
N ILE A 59 22.60 -5.57 5.09
CA ILE A 59 21.53 -4.98 5.91
C ILE A 59 21.31 -5.82 7.17
N SER A 60 21.23 -7.15 7.05
CA SER A 60 21.07 -8.05 8.19
C SER A 60 22.24 -7.96 9.17
N GLN A 61 23.47 -7.88 8.67
CA GLN A 61 24.64 -7.71 9.55
C GLN A 61 24.63 -6.35 10.26
N PHE A 62 24.20 -5.29 9.57
CA PHE A 62 24.07 -3.97 10.17
C PHE A 62 23.00 -3.96 11.29
N GLN A 63 21.81 -4.50 10.99
CA GLN A 63 20.68 -4.55 11.92
C GLN A 63 20.92 -5.36 13.19
N LYS A 64 21.96 -6.22 13.23
CA LYS A 64 22.34 -6.95 14.45
C LYS A 64 22.97 -6.06 15.52
N THR A 65 23.70 -5.03 15.10
CA THR A 65 24.50 -4.19 15.99
C THR A 65 23.94 -2.76 16.08
N HIS A 66 23.22 -2.33 15.05
CA HIS A 66 22.67 -0.99 14.93
C HIS A 66 21.18 -1.03 14.58
N SER A 67 20.36 -0.36 15.39
CA SER A 67 18.96 -0.09 15.09
C SER A 67 18.75 1.39 14.79
N LEU A 68 17.86 1.68 13.84
CA LEU A 68 17.43 3.05 13.55
C LEU A 68 16.26 3.43 14.48
N PRO A 69 16.07 4.72 14.82
CA PRO A 69 14.90 5.16 15.56
C PRO A 69 13.57 4.77 14.90
N GLU A 70 13.52 4.78 13.56
CA GLU A 70 12.34 4.34 12.80
C GLU A 70 12.02 2.85 12.99
N ASP A 71 13.04 2.00 13.19
CA ASP A 71 12.85 0.56 13.41
C ASP A 71 12.17 0.31 14.77
N GLU A 72 12.55 1.06 15.81
CA GLU A 72 11.94 0.99 17.14
C GLU A 72 10.47 1.45 17.12
N GLU A 73 10.18 2.57 16.44
CA GLU A 73 8.81 3.03 16.27
C GLU A 73 7.94 2.02 15.50
N PHE A 74 8.52 1.36 14.50
CA PHE A 74 7.84 0.31 13.74
C PHE A 74 7.54 -0.91 14.61
N LEU A 75 8.50 -1.37 15.42
CA LEU A 75 8.30 -2.48 16.36
C LEU A 75 7.19 -2.17 17.37
N GLN A 76 7.15 -0.95 17.92
CA GLN A 76 6.07 -0.53 18.83
C GLN A 76 4.70 -0.48 18.16
N ARG A 77 4.63 -0.07 16.89
CA ARG A 77 3.39 -0.02 16.12
C ARG A 77 2.92 -1.40 15.64
N LYS A 78 3.86 -2.31 15.36
CA LYS A 78 3.59 -3.65 14.85
C LYS A 78 2.63 -4.43 15.74
N ASP A 79 2.85 -4.44 17.06
CA ASP A 79 1.99 -5.19 17.97
C ASP A 79 0.55 -4.67 17.97
N LYS A 80 0.36 -3.35 17.90
CA LYS A 80 -0.96 -2.73 17.80
C LYS A 80 -1.65 -3.08 16.49
N ALA A 81 -0.90 -3.05 15.38
CA ALA A 81 -1.42 -3.42 14.07
C ALA A 81 -1.83 -4.90 14.01
N VAL A 82 -1.00 -5.80 14.56
CA VAL A 82 -1.29 -7.24 14.62
C VAL A 82 -2.54 -7.49 15.46
N ARG A 83 -2.67 -6.86 16.62
CA ARG A 83 -3.88 -6.97 17.46
C ARG A 83 -5.12 -6.49 16.72
N ALA A 84 -5.06 -5.33 16.08
CA ALA A 84 -6.19 -4.80 15.33
C ALA A 84 -6.67 -5.75 14.21
N VAL A 85 -5.74 -6.41 13.51
CA VAL A 85 -6.08 -7.41 12.49
C VAL A 85 -6.72 -8.64 13.12
N LEU A 86 -6.21 -9.11 14.27
CA LEU A 86 -6.80 -10.23 14.99
C LEU A 86 -8.21 -9.89 15.51
N ASP A 87 -8.40 -8.70 16.06
CA ASP A 87 -9.70 -8.25 16.58
C ASP A 87 -10.75 -8.17 15.46
N VAL A 88 -10.38 -7.62 14.30
CA VAL A 88 -11.25 -7.62 13.11
C VAL A 88 -11.53 -9.06 12.67
N LEU A 89 -10.52 -9.92 12.64
CA LEU A 89 -10.73 -11.33 12.30
C LEU A 89 -11.73 -11.99 13.25
N GLU A 90 -11.63 -11.78 14.58
CA GLU A 90 -12.57 -12.29 15.58
C GLU A 90 -13.99 -11.77 15.39
N VAL A 91 -14.16 -10.46 15.18
CA VAL A 91 -15.49 -9.83 15.02
C VAL A 91 -16.18 -10.30 13.75
N TYR A 92 -15.44 -10.46 12.67
CA TYR A 92 -15.98 -10.84 11.36
C TYR A 92 -15.90 -12.36 11.11
N LYS A 93 -15.61 -13.20 12.11
CA LYS A 93 -15.64 -14.65 11.91
C LYS A 93 -17.05 -15.08 11.52
N PRO A 94 -17.19 -16.00 10.54
CA PRO A 94 -18.48 -16.59 10.22
C PRO A 94 -19.06 -17.30 11.45
N GLN A 95 -20.10 -16.71 12.04
CA GLN A 95 -20.83 -17.31 13.15
C GLN A 95 -22.04 -18.07 12.62
N ARG A 96 -22.07 -19.38 12.91
CA ARG A 96 -23.19 -20.24 12.54
C ARG A 96 -24.35 -20.00 13.50
N ARG A 97 -25.41 -19.33 13.01
CA ARG A 97 -26.62 -18.97 13.77
C ARG A 97 -27.64 -20.10 13.83
N TYR A 98 -27.70 -20.91 12.78
CA TYR A 98 -28.67 -22.01 12.67
C TYR A 98 -27.96 -23.33 12.38
N ARG A 99 -28.60 -24.42 12.79
CA ARG A 99 -28.14 -25.79 12.55
C ARG A 99 -29.32 -26.65 12.12
N ARG A 100 -29.07 -27.60 11.21
CA ARG A 100 -30.08 -28.59 10.83
C ARG A 100 -30.52 -29.42 12.02
N GLN A 101 -31.83 -29.64 12.14
CA GLN A 101 -32.37 -30.64 13.05
C GLN A 101 -31.86 -32.03 12.67
N ARG A 102 -31.60 -32.87 13.68
CA ARG A 102 -31.09 -34.24 13.49
C ARG A 102 -32.05 -35.11 12.67
N ASP A 103 -33.35 -34.82 12.76
CA ASP A 103 -34.42 -35.62 12.16
C ASP A 103 -34.77 -35.16 10.72
N ALA A 104 -34.13 -34.10 10.21
CA ALA A 104 -34.46 -33.48 8.93
C ALA A 104 -33.95 -34.22 7.67
N GLY A 105 -33.30 -35.38 7.85
CA GLY A 105 -32.75 -36.18 6.75
C GLY A 105 -31.57 -35.51 6.00
N GLU A 106 -30.90 -36.30 5.15
CA GLU A 106 -29.81 -35.80 4.31
C GLU A 106 -30.35 -35.10 3.06
N LEU A 107 -29.74 -33.98 2.69
CA LEU A 107 -30.02 -33.32 1.42
C LEU A 107 -29.20 -33.96 0.30
N LEU A 108 -29.89 -34.66 -0.59
CA LEU A 108 -29.29 -35.26 -1.78
C LEU A 108 -28.95 -34.21 -2.84
N ASP A 109 -29.75 -33.15 -2.92
CA ASP A 109 -29.61 -32.09 -3.91
C ASP A 109 -28.59 -31.02 -3.50
N GLU A 110 -27.81 -30.55 -4.50
CA GLU A 110 -26.73 -29.59 -4.31
C GLU A 110 -27.25 -28.18 -4.01
N GLU A 111 -28.30 -27.73 -4.70
CA GLU A 111 -28.90 -26.42 -4.47
C GLU A 111 -29.44 -26.32 -3.05
N SER A 112 -30.13 -27.36 -2.59
CA SER A 112 -30.66 -27.44 -1.22
C SER A 112 -29.55 -27.37 -0.17
N ARG A 113 -28.38 -27.98 -0.45
CA ARG A 113 -27.21 -27.99 0.46
C ARG A 113 -26.55 -26.63 0.53
N VAL A 114 -26.46 -25.93 -0.59
CA VAL A 114 -26.01 -24.53 -0.66
C VAL A 114 -26.96 -23.63 0.13
N HIS A 115 -28.26 -23.69 -0.15
CA HIS A 115 -29.27 -22.90 0.57
C HIS A 115 -29.26 -23.19 2.07
N SER A 116 -29.07 -24.45 2.47
CA SER A 116 -28.88 -24.81 3.86
C SER A 116 -27.71 -24.07 4.49
N THR A 117 -26.54 -24.16 3.85
CA THR A 117 -25.30 -23.63 4.41
C THR A 117 -25.39 -22.11 4.51
N LEU A 118 -25.99 -21.45 3.52
CA LEU A 118 -26.24 -20.01 3.56
C LEU A 118 -27.20 -19.61 4.69
N LEU A 119 -28.28 -20.39 4.91
CA LEU A 119 -29.20 -20.18 6.03
C LEU A 119 -28.51 -20.37 7.39
N GLU A 120 -27.60 -21.33 7.52
CA GLU A 120 -26.85 -21.59 8.75
C GLU A 120 -26.04 -20.38 9.23
N TYR A 121 -25.52 -19.56 8.30
CA TYR A 121 -24.83 -18.30 8.60
C TYR A 121 -25.74 -17.07 8.55
N GLY A 122 -27.07 -17.26 8.55
CA GLY A 122 -28.06 -16.18 8.67
C GLY A 122 -28.40 -15.45 7.38
N ARG A 123 -28.02 -15.96 6.21
CA ARG A 123 -28.39 -15.37 4.92
C ARG A 123 -29.88 -15.61 4.66
N ARG A 124 -30.70 -14.56 4.79
CA ARG A 124 -32.14 -14.63 4.49
C ARG A 124 -32.37 -14.46 2.99
N TYR A 125 -32.97 -15.46 2.37
CA TYR A 125 -33.43 -15.37 0.99
C TYR A 125 -34.61 -14.36 0.93
N GLY A 126 -34.61 -13.45 -0.05
CA GLY A 126 -35.72 -12.51 -0.29
C GLY A 126 -35.56 -11.05 0.18
N PHE A 127 -34.49 -10.67 0.91
CA PHE A 127 -34.34 -9.28 1.41
C PHE A 127 -33.73 -8.27 0.42
N SER A 128 -33.40 -8.67 -0.82
CA SER A 128 -32.72 -7.80 -1.80
C SER A 128 -33.54 -7.42 -3.04
N LYS A 129 -34.86 -7.67 -3.07
CA LYS A 129 -35.70 -7.08 -4.11
C LYS A 129 -36.26 -5.76 -3.59
N GLN A 130 -35.55 -4.67 -3.90
CA GLN A 130 -36.16 -3.34 -3.94
C GLN A 130 -37.51 -3.45 -4.67
N SER A 131 -38.55 -2.99 -3.98
CA SER A 131 -39.88 -2.73 -4.52
C SER A 131 -39.80 -2.22 -5.95
N LYS A 132 -40.17 -3.07 -6.93
CA LYS A 132 -40.66 -2.63 -8.23
C LYS A 132 -42.18 -2.51 -8.16
N GLN A 133 -42.70 -1.80 -7.17
CA GLN A 133 -44.07 -1.30 -7.16
C GLN A 133 -44.02 0.22 -7.21
N ASP A 134 -43.61 0.77 -8.35
CA ASP A 134 -43.87 2.18 -8.69
C ASP A 134 -43.83 2.33 -10.21
N LYS A 135 -44.94 1.91 -10.84
CA LYS A 135 -45.35 2.35 -12.19
C LYS A 135 -46.74 1.83 -12.52
N VAL A 136 -47.73 2.20 -11.72
CA VAL A 136 -49.13 2.18 -12.16
C VAL A 136 -49.77 3.48 -11.74
N GLU A 137 -49.46 4.55 -12.48
CA GLU A 137 -50.41 5.63 -12.72
C GLU A 137 -49.94 6.45 -13.94
N GLU A 138 -50.92 6.90 -14.73
CA GLU A 138 -50.81 7.66 -15.99
C GLU A 138 -50.47 6.91 -17.29
N LYS A 139 -51.51 6.36 -17.93
CA LYS A 139 -51.90 6.77 -19.31
C LYS A 139 -53.24 6.18 -19.73
N LYS A 140 -54.29 7.00 -19.67
CA LYS A 140 -55.42 6.90 -20.60
C LYS A 140 -54.96 7.44 -21.94
N THR A 141 -54.84 6.59 -22.97
CA THR A 141 -55.40 6.79 -24.33
C THR A 141 -55.02 5.63 -25.28
N GLN A 142 -56.08 5.05 -25.86
CA GLN A 142 -56.21 4.49 -27.21
C GLN A 142 -55.44 3.21 -27.63
N ALA A 143 -56.27 2.18 -27.87
CA ALA A 143 -56.23 1.08 -28.83
C ALA A 143 -54.95 0.79 -29.66
N ALA A 144 -54.35 -0.38 -29.43
CA ALA A 144 -53.89 -1.33 -30.45
C ALA A 144 -53.49 -2.67 -29.78
N ALA A 145 -53.47 -3.75 -30.56
CA ALA A 145 -53.33 -5.19 -30.23
C ALA A 145 -52.34 -5.60 -29.09
N PRO A 146 -52.54 -6.77 -28.43
CA PRO A 146 -51.65 -7.25 -27.38
C PRO A 146 -50.30 -7.74 -27.95
N PRO A 147 -49.14 -7.34 -27.39
CA PRO A 147 -47.86 -7.94 -27.73
C PRO A 147 -47.63 -9.27 -26.97
N PRO A 148 -46.93 -10.25 -27.57
CA PRO A 148 -46.63 -11.54 -26.96
C PRO A 148 -45.44 -11.40 -26.01
N GLY A 149 -45.72 -11.34 -24.71
CA GLY A 149 -44.67 -11.21 -23.69
C GLY A 149 -45.16 -11.22 -22.24
N MET A 150 -46.46 -11.41 -22.00
CA MET A 150 -47.02 -11.47 -20.64
C MET A 150 -47.05 -12.89 -20.04
N MET A 151 -46.64 -13.91 -20.81
CA MET A 151 -46.66 -15.31 -20.35
C MET A 151 -45.37 -15.73 -19.62
N GLU A 152 -44.20 -15.19 -20.01
CA GLU A 152 -42.92 -15.50 -19.34
C GLU A 152 -42.82 -14.94 -17.91
N VAL A 153 -43.48 -13.81 -17.62
CA VAL A 153 -43.46 -13.22 -16.27
C VAL A 153 -44.17 -14.13 -15.26
N SER A 154 -45.19 -14.87 -15.69
CA SER A 154 -45.94 -15.79 -14.81
C SER A 154 -45.16 -17.06 -14.48
N GLU A 155 -44.43 -17.62 -15.45
CA GLU A 155 -43.64 -18.85 -15.24
C GLU A 155 -42.42 -18.59 -14.35
N GLU A 156 -41.76 -17.45 -14.51
CA GLU A 156 -40.67 -17.03 -13.62
C GLU A 156 -41.18 -16.76 -12.20
N ASP A 157 -42.38 -16.19 -12.04
CA ASP A 157 -42.98 -15.95 -10.73
C ASP A 157 -43.44 -17.26 -10.06
N ASP A 158 -43.95 -18.23 -10.82
CA ASP A 158 -44.32 -19.56 -10.32
C ASP A 158 -43.09 -20.38 -9.88
N LEU A 159 -42.00 -20.33 -10.66
CA LEU A 159 -40.72 -20.96 -10.30
C LEU A 159 -40.09 -20.30 -9.05
N GLN A 160 -40.22 -18.99 -8.92
CA GLN A 160 -39.80 -18.26 -7.71
C GLN A 160 -40.64 -18.66 -6.50
N ALA A 161 -41.95 -18.79 -6.65
CA ALA A 161 -42.84 -19.23 -5.57
C ALA A 161 -42.50 -20.65 -5.10
N ALA A 162 -42.18 -21.56 -6.03
CA ALA A 162 -41.74 -22.92 -5.71
C ALA A 162 -40.43 -22.91 -4.90
N GLU A 163 -39.45 -22.09 -5.30
CA GLU A 163 -38.17 -21.98 -4.60
C GLU A 163 -38.32 -21.31 -3.22
N GLU A 164 -39.19 -20.31 -3.08
CA GLU A 164 -39.54 -19.74 -1.78
C GLU A 164 -40.15 -20.78 -0.84
N MET A 165 -41.03 -21.64 -1.34
CA MET A 165 -41.63 -22.71 -0.54
C MET A 165 -40.60 -23.76 -0.11
N ARG A 166 -39.65 -24.08 -1.00
CA ARG A 166 -38.51 -24.96 -0.70
C ARG A 166 -37.64 -24.40 0.42
N ILE A 167 -37.32 -23.11 0.35
CA ILE A 167 -36.50 -22.42 1.36
C ILE A 167 -37.25 -22.28 2.69
N LYS A 168 -38.56 -22.01 2.67
CA LYS A 168 -39.42 -21.99 3.88
C LYS A 168 -39.44 -23.35 4.58
N SER A 169 -39.54 -24.44 3.82
CA SER A 169 -39.40 -25.81 4.36
C SER A 169 -38.03 -26.02 5.00
N LEU A 170 -36.97 -25.53 4.34
CA LEU A 170 -35.60 -25.60 4.85
C LEU A 170 -35.43 -24.85 6.17
N MET A 171 -35.99 -23.64 6.27
CA MET A 171 -35.96 -22.82 7.48
C MET A 171 -36.72 -23.48 8.64
N THR A 172 -37.82 -24.16 8.36
CA THR A 172 -38.60 -24.89 9.38
C THR A 172 -37.80 -26.05 9.98
N ASN A 173 -36.95 -26.67 9.17
CA ASN A 173 -36.07 -27.77 9.59
C ASN A 173 -34.74 -27.29 10.23
N MET A 174 -34.55 -25.97 10.36
CA MET A 174 -33.40 -25.38 11.05
C MET A 174 -33.76 -25.08 12.51
N ALA A 175 -32.83 -25.34 13.43
CA ALA A 175 -32.88 -24.90 14.81
C ALA A 175 -31.87 -23.77 15.03
N ALA A 176 -32.25 -22.74 15.80
CA ALA A 176 -31.33 -21.71 16.25
C ALA A 176 -30.30 -22.32 17.21
N MET A 177 -29.03 -21.91 17.09
CA MET A 177 -27.98 -22.34 18.01
C MET A 177 -28.08 -21.52 19.31
N GLU A 178 -28.04 -22.20 20.45
CA GLU A 178 -28.23 -21.65 21.81
C GLU A 178 -27.04 -20.84 22.36
N ASN A 179 -26.08 -20.45 21.52
CA ASN A 179 -24.85 -19.78 21.96
C ASN A 179 -25.01 -18.27 22.22
N GLU A 180 -26.25 -17.76 22.19
CA GLU A 180 -26.60 -16.43 22.71
C GLU A 180 -27.55 -16.68 23.89
N GLU A 181 -26.98 -16.76 25.10
CA GLU A 181 -27.72 -16.95 26.34
C GLU A 181 -28.78 -15.85 26.49
N GLY A 182 -30.04 -16.26 26.31
CA GLY A 182 -31.21 -15.46 26.64
C GLY A 182 -31.72 -14.63 25.48
N LYS A 183 -32.67 -15.18 24.72
CA LYS A 183 -34.08 -14.73 24.76
C LYS A 183 -34.91 -15.40 23.65
N LEU A 184 -35.91 -16.14 24.11
CA LEU A 184 -37.21 -16.45 23.49
C LEU A 184 -37.27 -17.50 22.37
N THR A 185 -37.56 -18.71 22.84
CA THR A 185 -38.70 -19.54 22.40
C THR A 185 -39.72 -18.85 21.51
N VAL A 186 -40.00 -19.49 20.38
CA VAL A 186 -41.23 -19.42 19.57
C VAL A 186 -42.44 -18.98 20.39
N ARG A 187 -42.81 -17.70 20.29
CA ARG A 187 -44.16 -17.22 20.63
C ARG A 187 -44.64 -16.28 19.54
N VAL A 188 -45.66 -16.75 18.85
CA VAL A 188 -46.55 -15.97 18.00
C VAL A 188 -46.96 -14.69 18.75
N GLY A 189 -46.54 -13.53 18.21
CA GLY A 189 -47.07 -12.21 18.54
C GLY A 189 -46.55 -11.55 19.81
N GLN A 190 -45.51 -10.71 19.72
CA GLN A 190 -45.30 -9.61 20.67
C GLN A 190 -44.86 -8.33 19.95
N SER A 191 -45.64 -7.27 20.20
CA SER A 191 -45.54 -5.93 19.61
C SER A 191 -44.16 -5.26 19.77
N GLU A 192 -43.31 -5.73 20.68
CA GLU A 192 -41.95 -5.24 20.87
C GLU A 192 -41.03 -5.50 19.66
N GLU A 193 -41.09 -6.67 19.03
CA GLU A 193 -40.22 -6.97 17.87
C GLU A 193 -40.64 -6.16 16.64
N ILE A 194 -41.94 -5.96 16.44
CA ILE A 194 -42.45 -5.08 15.38
C ILE A 194 -42.06 -3.62 15.66
N LYS A 195 -42.04 -3.19 16.94
CA LYS A 195 -41.53 -1.85 17.31
C LYS A 195 -40.04 -1.73 17.10
N GLN A 196 -39.25 -2.76 17.41
CA GLN A 196 -37.80 -2.77 17.16
C GLN A 196 -37.48 -2.79 15.67
N ILE A 197 -38.24 -3.55 14.87
CA ILE A 197 -38.12 -3.55 13.41
C ILE A 197 -38.58 -2.20 12.84
N ALA A 198 -39.66 -1.61 13.35
CA ALA A 198 -40.12 -0.30 12.91
C ALA A 198 -39.12 0.82 13.30
N SER A 199 -38.48 0.72 14.47
CA SER A 199 -37.42 1.64 14.86
C SER A 199 -36.16 1.43 14.04
N GLU A 200 -35.72 0.18 13.80
CA GLU A 200 -34.60 -0.11 12.89
C GLU A 200 -34.91 0.30 11.46
N TYR A 201 -36.15 0.20 11.01
CA TYR A 201 -36.55 0.59 9.65
C TYR A 201 -36.68 2.11 9.53
N ALA A 202 -37.14 2.80 10.59
CA ALA A 202 -37.13 4.25 10.66
C ALA A 202 -35.71 4.81 10.79
N GLU A 203 -34.84 4.14 11.56
CA GLU A 203 -33.43 4.46 11.71
C GLU A 203 -32.69 4.19 10.40
N LYS A 204 -32.90 3.05 9.74
CA LYS A 204 -32.35 2.77 8.40
C LYS A 204 -32.92 3.65 7.30
N GLN A 205 -34.18 4.08 7.37
CA GLN A 205 -34.72 5.10 6.47
C GLN A 205 -34.08 6.46 6.73
N SER A 206 -33.80 6.80 7.99
CA SER A 206 -33.10 8.02 8.35
C SER A 206 -31.63 7.98 7.93
N GLU A 207 -30.96 6.83 8.10
CA GLU A 207 -29.62 6.54 7.60
C GLU A 207 -29.64 6.62 6.09
N LEU A 208 -30.49 5.89 5.38
CA LEU A 208 -30.65 5.99 3.92
C LEU A 208 -30.97 7.42 3.47
N SER A 209 -31.74 8.22 4.20
CA SER A 209 -31.98 9.62 3.82
C SER A 209 -30.77 10.53 4.10
N SER A 210 -29.96 10.21 5.12
CA SER A 210 -28.73 10.92 5.49
C SER A 210 -27.56 10.51 4.59
N GLU A 211 -27.51 9.23 4.20
CA GLU A 211 -26.64 8.60 3.23
C GLU A 211 -27.02 9.09 1.85
N GLU A 212 -28.31 9.18 1.47
CA GLU A 212 -28.78 9.77 0.21
C GLU A 212 -28.52 11.29 0.14
N ARG A 213 -28.46 11.97 1.30
CA ARG A 213 -28.00 13.37 1.39
C ARG A 213 -26.47 13.49 1.32
N SER A 214 -25.74 12.45 1.72
CA SER A 214 -24.28 12.31 1.60
C SER A 214 -23.85 11.86 0.19
N GLU A 215 -24.60 10.94 -0.42
CA GLU A 215 -24.49 10.37 -1.77
C GLU A 215 -25.03 11.33 -2.82
N ARG A 216 -25.95 12.25 -2.49
CA ARG A 216 -26.24 13.42 -3.33
C ARG A 216 -25.01 14.28 -3.56
N TYR A 217 -24.02 14.20 -2.68
CA TYR A 217 -22.66 14.65 -2.93
C TYR A 217 -21.77 13.44 -3.21
N GLY A 218 -22.04 12.77 -4.32
CA GLY A 218 -21.48 11.46 -4.66
C GLY A 218 -19.96 11.35 -4.57
N PRO A 219 -19.40 10.14 -4.67
CA PRO A 219 -17.96 9.86 -4.50
C PRO A 219 -17.04 10.82 -5.26
N LEU A 220 -17.50 11.30 -6.43
CA LEU A 220 -16.81 12.28 -7.26
C LEU A 220 -16.62 13.65 -6.60
N GLN A 221 -17.59 14.11 -5.79
CA GLN A 221 -17.52 15.39 -5.09
C GLN A 221 -16.69 15.33 -3.83
N GLN A 222 -16.73 14.22 -3.09
CA GLN A 222 -15.80 13.96 -1.98
C GLN A 222 -14.35 13.92 -2.49
N HIS A 223 -14.11 13.22 -3.61
CA HIS A 223 -12.83 13.23 -4.29
C HIS A 223 -12.41 14.64 -4.72
N ARG A 224 -13.32 15.44 -5.32
CA ARG A 224 -13.03 16.85 -5.67
C ARG A 224 -12.64 17.70 -4.46
N ARG A 225 -13.28 17.52 -3.30
CA ARG A 225 -12.93 18.23 -2.06
C ARG A 225 -11.56 17.80 -1.53
N ALA A 226 -11.27 16.50 -1.54
CA ALA A 226 -9.97 15.96 -1.13
C ALA A 226 -8.85 16.48 -2.04
N VAL A 227 -9.05 16.43 -3.36
CA VAL A 227 -8.11 16.98 -4.35
C VAL A 227 -7.91 18.47 -4.12
N ALA A 228 -8.97 19.26 -3.95
CA ALA A 228 -8.85 20.70 -3.71
C ALA A 228 -8.07 21.03 -2.41
N SER A 229 -8.27 20.23 -1.36
CA SER A 229 -7.50 20.36 -0.10
C SER A 229 -6.01 20.05 -0.32
N LEU A 230 -5.71 18.92 -0.98
CA LEU A 230 -4.33 18.53 -1.30
C LEU A 230 -3.66 19.54 -2.22
N THR A 231 -4.37 20.07 -3.23
CA THR A 231 -3.84 21.13 -4.10
C THR A 231 -3.50 22.39 -3.31
N LYS A 232 -4.33 22.80 -2.34
CA LYS A 232 -4.01 23.93 -1.45
C LYS A 232 -2.79 23.66 -0.57
N GLN A 233 -2.65 22.45 -0.04
CA GLN A 233 -1.46 22.06 0.73
C GLN A 233 -0.20 22.07 -0.15
N ILE A 234 -0.28 21.54 -1.36
CA ILE A 234 0.82 21.59 -2.35
C ILE A 234 1.20 23.04 -2.62
N GLN A 235 0.25 23.91 -2.93
CA GLN A 235 0.51 25.34 -3.18
C GLN A 235 1.13 26.05 -1.97
N HIS A 236 0.72 25.72 -0.76
CA HIS A 236 1.33 26.27 0.45
C HIS A 236 2.77 25.80 0.62
N LYS A 237 3.02 24.50 0.41
CA LYS A 237 4.37 23.92 0.48
C LYS A 237 5.29 24.43 -0.62
N THR A 238 4.81 24.65 -1.83
CA THR A 238 5.61 25.24 -2.92
C THR A 238 6.00 26.68 -2.60
N LYS A 239 5.09 27.49 -2.04
CA LYS A 239 5.42 28.85 -1.57
C LYS A 239 6.48 28.83 -0.46
N GLN A 240 6.35 27.92 0.51
CA GLN A 240 7.36 27.75 1.56
C GLN A 240 8.73 27.35 0.99
N LEU A 241 8.76 26.48 -0.03
CA LEU A 241 9.99 26.10 -0.72
C LEU A 241 10.61 27.27 -1.48
N GLU A 242 9.82 28.06 -2.19
CA GLU A 242 10.28 29.27 -2.88
C GLU A 242 10.88 30.30 -1.90
N GLU A 243 10.19 30.57 -0.79
CA GLU A 243 10.71 31.46 0.26
C GLU A 243 12.03 30.96 0.87
N LEU A 244 12.13 29.65 1.12
CA LEU A 244 13.37 29.04 1.63
C LEU A 244 14.50 29.10 0.59
N GLN A 245 14.18 28.92 -0.69
CA GLN A 245 15.16 29.00 -1.77
C GLN A 245 15.73 30.42 -1.92
N VAL A 246 14.87 31.45 -1.81
CA VAL A 246 15.30 32.85 -1.79
C VAL A 246 16.22 33.11 -0.60
N LYS A 247 15.81 32.73 0.63
CA LYS A 247 16.64 32.89 1.84
C LYS A 247 17.97 32.16 1.71
N HIS A 248 17.98 30.94 1.16
CA HIS A 248 19.21 30.20 0.92
C HIS A 248 20.12 30.93 -0.07
N SER A 249 19.57 31.48 -1.16
CA SER A 249 20.34 32.26 -2.12
C SER A 249 20.96 33.52 -1.50
N GLU A 250 20.22 34.23 -0.64
CA GLU A 250 20.72 35.40 0.09
C GLU A 250 21.81 35.06 1.10
N VAL A 251 21.65 33.96 1.85
CA VAL A 251 22.69 33.49 2.78
C VAL A 251 23.94 33.04 2.02
N LYS A 252 23.76 32.40 0.85
CA LYS A 252 24.87 31.98 0.00
C LYS A 252 25.67 33.17 -0.51
N THR A 253 25.01 34.20 -1.05
CA THR A 253 25.71 35.41 -1.51
C THR A 253 26.44 36.12 -0.36
N ARG A 254 25.81 36.24 0.81
CA ARG A 254 26.46 36.80 2.01
C ARG A 254 27.67 35.98 2.47
N SER A 255 27.57 34.66 2.44
CA SER A 255 28.69 33.75 2.76
C SER A 255 29.83 33.93 1.76
N ASP A 256 29.52 34.02 0.46
CA ASP A 256 30.53 34.18 -0.58
C ASP A 256 31.22 35.55 -0.52
N ASP A 257 30.48 36.61 -0.21
CA ASP A 257 31.04 37.95 0.05
C ASP A 257 31.91 37.97 1.30
N ALA A 258 31.50 37.29 2.38
CA ALA A 258 32.29 37.16 3.59
C ALA A 258 33.59 36.38 3.33
N LYS A 259 33.54 35.30 2.54
CA LYS A 259 34.73 34.56 2.09
C LYS A 259 35.66 35.44 1.27
N ARG A 260 35.12 36.26 0.35
CA ARG A 260 35.94 37.18 -0.45
C ARG A 260 36.69 38.18 0.42
N LYS A 261 35.98 38.83 1.36
CA LYS A 261 36.60 39.76 2.32
C LYS A 261 37.66 39.09 3.20
N LEU A 262 37.43 37.85 3.60
CA LEU A 262 38.40 37.08 4.36
C LEU A 262 39.66 36.81 3.53
N MET A 263 39.52 36.40 2.26
CA MET A 263 40.66 36.21 1.35
C MET A 263 41.46 37.51 1.15
N GLU A 264 40.77 38.62 0.91
CA GLU A 264 41.41 39.95 0.77
C GLU A 264 42.19 40.33 2.04
N ALA A 265 41.61 40.10 3.23
CA ALA A 265 42.28 40.38 4.50
C ALA A 265 43.48 39.45 4.75
N THR A 266 43.39 38.17 4.37
CA THR A 266 44.52 37.23 4.48
C THR A 266 45.65 37.62 3.53
N GLU A 267 45.34 38.05 2.30
CA GLU A 267 46.35 38.51 1.33
C GLU A 267 47.03 39.80 1.80
N GLN A 268 46.26 40.74 2.35
CA GLN A 268 46.81 41.96 2.98
C GLN A 268 47.71 41.61 4.17
N SER A 269 47.29 40.69 5.04
CA SER A 269 48.11 40.24 6.17
C SER A 269 49.40 39.57 5.71
N GLU A 270 49.36 38.77 4.65
CA GLU A 270 50.55 38.15 4.07
C GLU A 270 51.50 39.17 3.44
N SER A 271 50.96 40.19 2.75
CA SER A 271 51.75 41.29 2.21
C SER A 271 52.44 42.08 3.33
N LEU A 272 51.70 42.45 4.38
CA LEU A 272 52.25 43.15 5.54
C LEU A 272 53.31 42.32 6.27
N MET A 273 53.12 41.00 6.41
CA MET A 273 54.14 40.13 6.99
C MET A 273 55.43 40.12 6.16
N LYS A 274 55.34 40.10 4.82
CA LYS A 274 56.51 40.20 3.94
C LYS A 274 57.21 41.55 4.05
N GLU A 275 56.45 42.64 4.12
CA GLU A 275 57.00 43.99 4.33
C GLU A 275 57.70 44.11 5.69
N LEU A 276 57.10 43.58 6.76
CA LEU A 276 57.71 43.54 8.09
C LEU A 276 59.00 42.73 8.11
N GLN A 277 59.02 41.55 7.48
CA GLN A 277 60.24 40.74 7.34
C GLN A 277 61.33 41.50 6.58
N SER A 278 60.99 42.17 5.48
CA SER A 278 61.95 42.98 4.73
C SER A 278 62.49 44.16 5.54
N LEU A 279 61.68 44.77 6.41
CA LEU A 279 62.12 45.85 7.30
C LEU A 279 63.04 45.32 8.41
N GLU A 280 62.70 44.18 9.02
CA GLU A 280 63.52 43.51 10.03
C GLU A 280 64.90 43.12 9.46
N GLU A 281 64.95 42.55 8.25
CA GLU A 281 66.21 42.26 7.56
C GLU A 281 67.05 43.53 7.29
N MET A 282 66.41 44.67 7.00
CA MET A 282 67.11 45.95 6.82
C MET A 282 67.62 46.53 8.14
N GLU A 283 66.86 46.39 9.23
CA GLU A 283 67.30 46.78 10.57
C GLU A 283 68.49 45.95 11.03
N GLU A 284 68.46 44.62 10.89
CA GLU A 284 69.59 43.74 11.20
C GLU A 284 70.84 44.08 10.36
N GLN A 285 70.65 44.40 9.08
CA GLN A 285 71.74 44.86 8.21
C GLN A 285 72.29 46.25 8.60
N ALA A 286 71.45 47.13 9.14
CA ALA A 286 71.88 48.43 9.62
C ALA A 286 72.64 48.31 10.95
N ASP A 287 72.12 47.52 11.89
CA ASP A 287 72.73 47.27 13.19
C ASP A 287 74.08 46.56 13.05
N SER A 288 74.20 45.59 12.13
CA SER A 288 75.47 44.93 11.82
C SER A 288 76.50 45.84 11.12
N ARG A 289 76.10 46.97 10.54
CA ARG A 289 77.01 48.00 9.98
C ARG A 289 77.46 49.04 10.99
N CYS A 290 76.81 49.13 12.15
CA CYS A 290 77.11 50.10 13.20
C CYS A 290 77.95 49.52 14.37
N VAL A 291 78.30 48.24 14.32
CA VAL A 291 79.22 47.54 15.24
C VAL A 291 80.56 47.29 14.56
#